data_AF-A0A1F7D495-F1
#
_entry.id   AF-A0A1F7D495-F1
#
_cell.length_a   1.000
_cell.length_b   1.000
_cell.length_c   1.000
_cell.angle_alpha   90.00
_cell.angle_beta   90.00
_cell.angle_gamma   90.00
#
_symmetry.space_group_name_H-M   'P 1'
#
loop_
_entity.id
_entity.type
_entity.pdbx_description
1 polymer ?
#
loop_
_entity_poly.entity_id
_entity_poly.type
_entity_poly.pdbx_seq_one_letter_code
_entity_poly.pdbx_strand_id
1 'polypeptide(L)'
;MTEQKQKTLIGYKKAQSLLRKIIEMVEGDRYCIDILQQNLAVIGLLKSAHLLLLEGHLNSCFKSAIETSSPAKKQKMIDEILAVTRMANK
;
A
#
# COMPACT_ATOMS: atom_id res chain seq x y z
N MET A 1 -0.28 18.30 -0.75
CA MET A 1 -0.22 16.82 -0.58
C MET A 1 -0.72 16.51 0.81
N THR A 2 -1.69 15.61 1.03
CA THR A 2 -2.18 15.32 2.39
C THR A 2 -1.08 14.67 3.22
N GLU A 3 -1.08 14.86 4.55
CA GLU A 3 -0.11 14.25 5.47
C GLU A 3 -0.01 12.73 5.25
N GLN A 4 -1.17 12.07 5.06
CA GLN A 4 -1.25 10.63 4.79
C GLN A 4 -0.57 10.23 3.47
N LYS A 5 -0.70 11.02 2.40
CA LYS A 5 0.00 10.77 1.13
C LYS A 5 1.51 10.92 1.28
N GLN A 6 1.98 11.85 2.11
CA GLN A 6 3.41 12.01 2.40
C GLN A 6 3.97 10.83 3.20
N LYS A 7 3.26 10.38 4.24
CA LYS A 7 3.61 9.17 5.02
C LYS A 7 3.64 7.92 4.13
N THR A 8 2.64 7.77 3.26
CA THR A 8 2.58 6.69 2.26
C THR A 8 3.80 6.72 1.34
N LEU A 9 4.14 7.88 0.77
CA LEU A 9 5.31 8.04 -0.10
C LEU A 9 6.62 7.67 0.60
N ILE A 10 6.78 8.06 1.87
CA ILE A 10 7.94 7.68 2.69
C ILE A 10 8.00 6.14 2.83
N GLY A 11 6.87 5.48 3.08
CA GLY A 11 6.78 4.03 3.14
C GLY A 11 7.25 3.36 1.85
N TYR A 12 6.76 3.83 0.68
CA TYR A 12 7.19 3.32 -0.62
C TYR A 12 8.67 3.55 -0.90
N LYS A 13 9.23 4.71 -0.56
CA LYS A 13 10.67 4.98 -0.71
C LYS A 13 11.54 4.07 0.15
N LYS A 14 11.08 3.74 1.36
CA LYS A 14 11.74 2.76 2.24
C LYS A 14 11.71 1.36 1.62
N ALA A 15 10.54 0.92 1.15
CA ALA A 15 10.38 -0.37 0.46
C ALA A 15 11.28 -0.47 -0.78
N GLN A 16 11.31 0.57 -1.62
CA GLN A 16 12.18 0.65 -2.80
C GLN A 16 13.66 0.53 -2.44
N SER A 17 14.11 1.25 -1.40
CA SER A 17 15.50 1.22 -0.97
C SER A 17 15.91 -0.15 -0.42
N LEU A 18 14.99 -0.81 0.27
CA LEU A 18 15.24 -2.15 0.80
C LEU A 18 15.19 -3.22 -0.29
N LEU A 19 14.27 -3.10 -1.25
CA LEU A 19 14.21 -3.98 -2.42
C LEU A 19 15.49 -3.90 -3.26
N ARG A 20 16.06 -2.69 -3.43
CA ARG A 20 17.37 -2.54 -4.08
C ARG A 20 18.46 -3.33 -3.36
N LYS A 21 18.51 -3.30 -2.03
CA LYS A 21 19.47 -4.11 -1.26
C LYS A 21 19.24 -5.61 -1.44
N ILE A 22 18.00 -6.06 -1.53
CA ILE A 22 17.69 -7.47 -1.80
C ILE A 22 18.25 -7.90 -3.17
N ILE A 23 18.11 -7.05 -4.19
CA ILE A 23 18.70 -7.32 -5.52
C ILE A 23 20.21 -7.49 -5.41
N GLU A 24 20.90 -6.54 -4.76
CA GLU A 24 22.35 -6.62 -4.50
C GLU A 24 22.74 -7.88 -3.72
N MET A 25 21.91 -8.32 -2.76
CA MET A 25 22.14 -9.56 -1.99
C MET A 25 22.01 -10.81 -2.87
N VAL A 26 21.04 -10.84 -3.78
CA VAL A 26 20.85 -11.95 -4.72
C VAL A 26 22.01 -12.00 -5.72
N GLU A 27 22.37 -10.86 -6.31
CA GLU A 27 23.50 -10.75 -7.24
C GLU A 27 24.84 -11.12 -6.60
N GLY A 28 24.98 -10.89 -5.30
CA GLY A 28 26.16 -11.25 -4.51
C GLY A 28 26.10 -12.63 -3.85
N ASP A 29 25.21 -13.53 -4.28
CA ASP A 29 25.06 -14.90 -3.76
C ASP A 29 24.98 -14.98 -2.22
N ARG A 30 24.29 -14.03 -1.59
CA ARG A 30 24.12 -13.99 -0.13
C ARG A 30 23.24 -15.13 0.36
N TYR A 31 23.40 -15.47 1.64
CA TYR A 31 22.65 -16.56 2.27
C TYR A 31 21.13 -16.36 2.15
N CYS A 32 20.46 -17.39 1.65
CA CYS A 32 19.03 -17.33 1.30
C CYS A 32 18.14 -16.91 2.47
N ILE A 33 18.46 -17.32 3.70
CA ILE A 33 17.66 -16.94 4.88
C ILE A 33 17.69 -15.43 5.12
N ASP A 34 18.84 -14.78 4.95
CA ASP A 34 18.95 -13.33 5.10
C ASP A 34 18.10 -12.62 4.04
N ILE A 35 18.14 -13.10 2.80
CA ILE A 35 17.34 -12.58 1.69
C ILE A 35 15.84 -12.73 2.00
N LEU A 36 15.41 -13.90 2.48
CA LEU A 36 14.02 -14.16 2.86
C LEU A 36 13.55 -13.23 3.98
N GLN A 37 14.38 -12.98 4.99
CA GLN A 37 14.08 -12.03 6.06
C GLN A 37 13.92 -10.60 5.54
N GLN A 38 14.81 -10.13 4.66
CA GLN A 38 14.69 -8.80 4.06
C GLN A 38 13.45 -8.71 3.15
N ASN A 39 13.12 -9.79 2.43
CA ASN A 39 11.91 -9.85 1.61
C ASN A 39 10.64 -9.66 2.45
N LEU A 40 10.52 -10.37 3.57
CA LEU A 40 9.40 -10.19 4.52
C LEU A 40 9.33 -8.75 5.05
N ALA A 41 10.47 -8.10 5.29
CA ALA A 41 10.50 -6.69 5.68
C ALA A 41 9.98 -5.75 4.57
N VAL A 42 10.30 -5.99 3.30
CA VAL A 42 9.74 -5.24 2.17
C VAL A 42 8.22 -5.44 2.07
N ILE A 43 7.74 -6.68 2.18
CA ILE A 43 6.30 -6.98 2.18
C ILE A 43 5.59 -6.22 3.31
N GLY A 44 6.17 -6.20 4.51
CA GLY A 44 5.64 -5.45 5.66
C GLY A 44 5.56 -3.93 5.39
N LEU A 45 6.59 -3.35 4.79
CA LEU A 45 6.60 -1.92 4.40
C LEU A 45 5.52 -1.62 3.36
N LEU A 46 5.37 -2.47 2.35
CA LEU A 46 4.34 -2.30 1.31
C LEU A 46 2.92 -2.43 1.88
N LYS A 47 2.70 -3.40 2.78
CA LYS A 47 1.41 -3.56 3.48
C LYS A 47 1.09 -2.34 4.34
N SER A 48 2.07 -1.81 5.08
CA SER A 48 1.90 -0.59 5.87
C SER A 48 1.56 0.63 5.00
N ALA A 49 2.30 0.84 3.90
CA ALA A 49 2.04 1.93 2.97
C ALA A 49 0.67 1.81 2.30
N HIS A 50 0.25 0.60 1.93
CA HIS A 50 -1.08 0.33 1.38
C HIS A 50 -2.19 0.74 2.35
N LEU A 51 -2.09 0.36 3.63
CA LEU A 51 -3.08 0.71 4.65
C LEU A 51 -3.17 2.23 4.86
N LEU A 52 -2.03 2.93 4.92
CA LEU A 52 -2.01 4.39 5.02
C LEU A 52 -2.67 5.06 3.81
N LEU A 53 -2.43 4.55 2.60
CA LEU A 53 -3.05 5.08 1.39
C LEU A 53 -4.56 4.86 1.38
N LEU A 54 -5.01 3.66 1.78
CA LEU A 54 -6.42 3.30 1.88
C LEU A 54 -7.13 4.18 2.92
N GLU A 55 -6.55 4.34 4.11
CA GLU A 55 -7.09 5.23 5.14
C GLU A 55 -7.24 6.68 4.62
N GLY A 56 -6.22 7.18 3.92
CA GLY A 56 -6.28 8.50 3.28
C GLY A 56 -7.39 8.62 2.24
N HIS A 57 -7.63 7.56 1.46
CA HIS A 57 -8.71 7.50 0.47
C HIS A 57 -10.10 7.50 1.15
N LEU A 58 -10.26 6.71 2.21
CA LEU A 58 -11.50 6.64 2.99
C LEU A 58 -11.86 7.99 3.62
N ASN A 59 -10.87 8.69 4.17
CA ASN A 59 -11.06 9.99 4.82
C ASN A 59 -11.24 11.17 3.85
N SER A 60 -11.07 10.97 2.54
CA SER A 60 -11.17 12.05 1.54
C SER A 60 -12.20 11.74 0.46
N CYS A 61 -11.81 10.99 -0.57
CA CYS A 61 -12.66 10.67 -1.72
C CYS A 61 -13.92 9.94 -1.30
N PHE A 62 -13.80 8.91 -0.45
CA PHE A 62 -14.95 8.13 0.01
C PHE A 62 -15.90 8.97 0.86
N LYS A 63 -15.39 9.68 1.87
CA LYS A 63 -16.19 10.57 2.71
C LYS A 63 -16.99 11.59 1.88
N SER A 64 -16.33 12.21 0.91
CA SER A 64 -17.00 13.16 0.00
C SER A 64 -18.08 12.48 -0.85
N ALA A 65 -17.83 11.26 -1.32
CA ALA A 65 -18.78 10.51 -2.15
C ALA A 65 -20.04 10.08 -1.38
N ILE A 66 -19.91 9.67 -0.12
CA ILE A 66 -21.06 9.26 0.71
C ILE A 66 -21.94 10.45 1.12
N GLU A 67 -21.37 11.66 1.19
CA GLU A 67 -22.10 12.90 1.45
C GLU A 67 -22.91 13.38 0.23
N THR A 68 -22.64 12.84 -0.97
CA THR A 68 -23.43 13.18 -2.17
C THR A 68 -24.84 12.59 -2.12
N SER A 69 -25.80 13.22 -2.80
CA SER A 69 -27.16 12.68 -2.94
C SER A 69 -27.32 11.62 -4.04
N SER A 70 -26.23 11.19 -4.69
CA SER A 70 -26.27 10.27 -5.84
C SER A 70 -26.04 8.81 -5.41
N PRO A 71 -27.06 7.93 -5.44
CA PRO A 71 -26.90 6.52 -5.06
C PRO A 71 -25.89 5.78 -5.93
N ALA A 72 -25.88 6.07 -7.24
CA ALA A 72 -24.93 5.46 -8.18
C ALA A 72 -23.46 5.78 -7.84
N LYS A 73 -23.16 7.02 -7.42
CA LYS A 73 -21.80 7.39 -7.00
C LYS A 73 -21.39 6.68 -5.70
N LYS A 74 -22.32 6.49 -4.76
CA LYS A 74 -22.05 5.75 -3.52
C LYS A 74 -21.74 4.28 -3.81
N GLN A 75 -22.57 3.63 -4.62
CA GLN A 75 -22.38 2.22 -4.97
C GLN A 75 -21.03 1.99 -5.67
N LYS A 76 -20.71 2.83 -6.67
CA LYS A 76 -19.43 2.74 -7.39
C LYS A 76 -18.23 2.80 -6.44
N MET A 77 -18.25 3.74 -5.48
CA MET A 77 -17.14 3.90 -4.53
C MET A 77 -17.01 2.68 -3.59
N ILE A 78 -18.14 2.09 -3.15
CA ILE A 78 -18.12 0.87 -2.36
C ILE A 78 -17.52 -0.28 -3.17
N ASP A 79 -17.91 -0.43 -4.43
CA ASP A 79 -17.42 -1.49 -5.31
C ASP A 79 -15.90 -1.38 -5.55
N GLU A 80 -15.39 -0.15 -5.72
CA GLU A 80 -13.94 0.12 -5.85
C GLU A 80 -13.16 -0.34 -4.61
N ILE A 81 -13.65 -0.05 -3.40
CA ILE A 81 -13.00 -0.51 -2.16
C ILE A 81 -13.05 -2.03 -2.04
N LEU A 82 -14.21 -2.64 -2.29
CA LEU A 82 -14.36 -4.09 -2.24
C LEU A 82 -13.42 -4.80 -3.23
N ALA A 83 -13.23 -4.25 -4.42
CA ALA A 83 -12.30 -4.79 -5.40
C ALA A 83 -10.86 -4.81 -4.85
N VAL A 84 -10.41 -3.70 -4.26
CA VAL A 84 -9.05 -3.59 -3.68
C VAL A 84 -8.90 -4.51 -2.46
N THR A 85 -9.89 -4.56 -1.56
CA THR A 85 -9.84 -5.43 -0.37
C THR A 85 -9.81 -6.90 -0.74
N ARG A 86 -10.50 -7.32 -1.82
CA ARG A 86 -10.42 -8.69 -2.33
C ARG A 86 -9.02 -9.03 -2.86
N MET A 87 -8.31 -8.07 -3.45
CA MET A 87 -6.92 -8.30 -3.91
C MET A 87 -5.95 -8.44 -2.74
N ALA A 88 -6.13 -7.67 -1.67
CA ALA A 88 -5.24 -7.68 -0.52
C ALA A 88 -5.32 -8.96 0.34
N ASN A 89 -6.39 -9.74 0.20
CA ASN A 89 -6.65 -10.97 0.96
C ASN A 89 -6.55 -12.25 0.11
N LYS A 90 -6.03 -12.14 -1.12
CA LYS A 90 -5.62 -13.29 -1.94
C LYS A 90 -4.16 -13.60 -1.65
#